data_AF-A0AAE2C1A7-F1
#
_entry.id   AF-A0AAE2C1A7-F1
#
_cell.length_a   1.000
_cell.length_b   1.000
_cell.length_c   1.000
_cell.angle_alpha   90.00
_cell.angle_beta   90.00
_cell.angle_gamma   90.00
#
_symmetry.space_group_name_H-M   'P 1'
#
loop_
_entity.id
_entity.type
_entity.pdbx_description
1 polymer ?
#
loop_
_entity_poly.entity_id
_entity_poly.type
_entity_poly.pdbx_seq_one_letter_code
_entity_poly.pdbx_strand_id
1 'polypeptide(L)'
;MGSEETFQCLRSANPGKAAILALGKAFPHQLVMQEFLVDGYFRDTNCDDPELKQKLARLCKSTTVKTRYVVMSEEILKKYPELAIEGLPTVKQRLDICNSAVTQMAIEASESCIKKWGRPVSDITHLVYVSSSEARLPV
;
A
#
# COMPACT_ATOMS: atom_id res chain seq x y z
N MET A 1 -16.64 -15.47 -0.14
CA MET A 1 -16.92 -15.35 -1.59
C MET A 1 -17.51 -13.97 -1.84
N GLY A 2 -16.65 -12.97 -2.06
CA GLY A 2 -17.07 -11.61 -2.40
C GLY A 2 -17.13 -11.50 -3.91
N SER A 3 -18.29 -11.10 -4.43
CA SER A 3 -18.54 -10.86 -5.85
C SER A 3 -17.48 -9.94 -6.45
N GLU A 4 -16.83 -10.40 -7.53
CA GLU A 4 -16.08 -9.53 -8.42
C GLU A 4 -17.08 -8.59 -9.10
N GLU A 5 -17.20 -7.37 -8.58
CA GLU A 5 -17.86 -6.30 -9.31
C GLU A 5 -17.01 -5.95 -10.53
N THR A 6 -17.43 -6.45 -11.68
CA THR A 6 -16.92 -6.04 -12.99
C THR A 6 -17.26 -4.56 -13.18
N PHE A 7 -16.30 -3.67 -12.91
CA PHE A 7 -16.39 -2.26 -13.26
C PHE A 7 -16.42 -2.13 -14.79
N GLN A 8 -17.61 -2.21 -15.38
CA GLN A 8 -17.83 -1.98 -16.80
C GLN A 8 -18.05 -0.49 -17.04
N CYS A 9 -16.96 0.27 -17.03
CA CYS A 9 -16.96 1.65 -17.53
C CYS A 9 -15.70 1.94 -18.36
N LEU A 10 -15.46 1.11 -19.38
CA LEU A 10 -14.59 1.49 -20.48
C LEU A 10 -15.48 2.19 -21.52
N ARG A 11 -15.56 3.52 -21.42
CA ARG A 11 -16.10 4.34 -22.51
C ARG A 11 -15.35 3.96 -23.79
N SER A 12 -16.05 3.85 -24.91
CA SER A 12 -15.41 3.61 -26.21
C SER A 12 -14.27 4.61 -26.42
N ALA A 13 -13.08 4.11 -26.75
CA ALA A 13 -11.93 4.95 -26.97
C ALA A 13 -12.21 5.88 -28.17
N ASN A 14 -12.23 7.19 -27.92
CA ASN A 14 -12.38 8.18 -28.98
C ASN A 14 -11.03 8.32 -29.72
N PRO A 15 -11.02 8.30 -31.07
CA PRO A 15 -9.81 8.52 -31.83
C PRO A 15 -9.10 9.82 -31.42
N GLY A 16 -7.79 9.76 -31.17
CA GLY A 16 -6.95 10.92 -30.85
C GLY A 16 -6.92 11.37 -29.38
N LYS A 17 -7.63 10.70 -28.46
CA LYS A 17 -7.55 10.99 -27.01
C LYS A 17 -6.99 9.81 -26.23
N ALA A 18 -6.18 10.09 -25.21
CA ALA A 18 -5.71 9.06 -24.28
C ALA A 18 -6.91 8.43 -23.55
N ALA A 19 -6.91 7.10 -23.45
CA ALA A 19 -7.95 6.33 -22.78
C ALA A 19 -7.31 5.30 -21.84
N ILE A 20 -7.93 5.07 -20.69
CA ILE A 20 -7.56 3.97 -19.79
C ILE A 20 -8.09 2.69 -20.43
N LEU A 21 -7.23 1.70 -20.69
CA LEU A 21 -7.62 0.44 -21.36
C LEU A 21 -7.81 -0.73 -20.38
N ALA A 22 -7.14 -0.69 -19.22
CA ALA A 22 -7.26 -1.69 -18.17
C ALA A 22 -6.82 -1.11 -16.82
N LEU A 23 -7.21 -1.78 -15.73
CA LEU A 23 -6.81 -1.46 -14.36
C LEU A 23 -6.44 -2.75 -13.60
N GLY A 24 -5.23 -2.76 -13.05
CA GLY A 24 -4.75 -3.78 -12.11
C GLY A 24 -4.54 -3.17 -10.72
N LYS A 25 -4.53 -4.04 -9.70
CA LYS A 25 -4.28 -3.66 -8.31
C LYS A 25 -3.61 -4.82 -7.58
N ALA A 26 -2.79 -4.48 -6.59
CA ALA A 26 -2.20 -5.41 -5.64
C ALA A 26 -2.17 -4.75 -4.25
N PHE A 27 -2.12 -5.57 -3.21
CA PHE A 27 -2.11 -5.13 -1.82
C PHE A 27 -1.09 -5.96 -1.05
N PRO A 28 -0.45 -5.41 -0.01
CA PRO A 28 0.36 -6.23 0.88
C PRO A 28 -0.55 -7.22 1.63
N HIS A 29 0.02 -8.34 2.06
CA HIS A 29 -0.72 -9.46 2.64
C HIS A 29 -1.37 -9.13 3.99
N GLN A 30 -0.78 -8.22 4.75
CA GLN A 30 -1.27 -7.91 6.09
C GLN A 30 -2.44 -6.92 6.05
N LEU A 31 -3.56 -7.36 6.60
CA LEU A 31 -4.80 -6.61 6.71
C LEU A 31 -5.04 -6.24 8.18
N VAL A 32 -5.31 -4.96 8.43
CA VAL A 32 -5.56 -4.40 9.76
C VAL A 32 -6.95 -3.77 9.78
N MET A 33 -7.78 -4.15 10.75
CA MET A 33 -9.08 -3.51 10.97
C MET A 33 -8.90 -2.18 11.66
N GLN A 34 -9.60 -1.16 11.19
CA GLN A 34 -9.52 0.19 11.72
C GLN A 34 -9.87 0.23 13.22
N GLU A 35 -10.78 -0.64 13.67
CA GLU A 35 -11.19 -0.75 15.08
C GLU A 35 -10.06 -1.22 16.01
N PHE A 36 -9.12 -2.04 15.52
CA PHE A 36 -7.98 -2.56 16.30
C PHE A 36 -6.70 -1.75 16.08
N LEU A 37 -6.72 -0.75 15.19
CA LEU A 37 -5.52 0.02 14.83
C LEU A 37 -4.92 0.75 16.03
N VAL A 38 -5.78 1.32 16.89
CA VAL A 38 -5.34 2.11 18.05
C VAL A 38 -4.67 1.20 19.08
N ASP A 39 -5.31 0.10 19.44
CA ASP A 39 -4.76 -0.84 20.41
C ASP A 39 -3.48 -1.50 19.90
N GLY A 40 -3.45 -1.83 18.60
CA GLY A 40 -2.24 -2.32 17.94
C GLY A 40 -1.10 -1.32 18.01
N TYR A 41 -1.34 -0.06 17.61
CA TYR A 41 -0.33 0.99 17.64
C TYR A 41 0.27 1.19 19.03
N PHE A 42 -0.57 1.26 20.07
CA PHE A 42 -0.12 1.48 21.46
C PHE A 42 0.70 0.31 21.99
N ARG A 43 0.25 -0.92 21.71
CA ARG A 43 0.99 -2.14 22.06
C ARG A 43 2.33 -2.20 21.35
N ASP A 44 2.36 -1.92 20.05
CA ASP A 44 3.55 -2.09 19.22
C ASP A 44 4.60 -1.00 19.47
N THR A 45 4.19 0.17 19.97
CA THR A 45 5.08 1.31 20.29
C THR A 45 5.42 1.46 21.78
N ASN A 46 4.91 0.56 22.64
CA ASN A 46 5.03 0.67 24.10
C ASN A 46 4.65 2.06 24.63
N CYS A 47 3.58 2.64 24.08
CA CYS A 47 3.07 3.94 24.49
C CYS A 47 2.00 3.76 25.57
N ASP A 48 2.16 4.41 26.72
CA ASP A 48 1.22 4.34 27.85
C ASP A 48 0.49 5.68 28.12
N ASP A 49 0.29 6.50 27.09
CA ASP A 49 -0.41 7.79 27.20
C ASP A 49 -1.93 7.65 26.94
N PRO A 50 -2.79 7.75 27.97
CA PRO A 50 -4.24 7.61 27.81
C PRO A 50 -4.89 8.77 27.02
N GLU A 51 -4.34 9.98 27.10
CA GLU A 51 -4.87 11.14 26.39
C GLU A 51 -4.60 11.00 24.88
N LEU A 52 -3.38 10.62 24.52
CA LEU A 52 -3.01 10.33 23.13
C LEU A 52 -3.85 9.18 22.57
N LYS A 53 -4.08 8.13 23.37
CA LYS A 53 -4.90 6.98 22.96
C LYS A 53 -6.33 7.41 22.63
N GLN A 54 -6.93 8.25 23.47
CA GLN A 54 -8.27 8.76 23.25
C GLN A 54 -8.33 9.64 21.99
N LYS A 55 -7.33 10.50 21.76
CA LYS A 55 -7.25 11.34 20.55
C LYS A 55 -7.14 10.48 19.28
N LEU A 56 -6.25 9.49 19.28
CA LEU A 56 -6.09 8.59 18.13
C LEU A 56 -7.38 7.77 17.87
N ALA A 57 -8.05 7.29 18.91
CA ALA A 57 -9.33 6.58 18.77
C ALA A 57 -10.42 7.44 18.14
N ARG A 58 -10.54 8.72 18.55
CA ARG A 58 -11.48 9.67 17.93
C ARG A 58 -11.14 9.90 16.46
N LEU A 59 -9.85 10.08 16.13
CA LEU A 59 -9.40 10.23 14.75
C LEU A 59 -9.79 9.01 13.93
N CYS A 60 -9.43 7.80 14.37
CA CYS A 60 -9.74 6.55 13.68
C CYS A 60 -11.25 6.36 13.43
N LYS A 61 -12.10 6.68 14.42
CA LYS A 61 -13.56 6.57 14.33
C LYS A 61 -14.19 7.62 13.40
N SER A 62 -13.59 8.81 13.31
CA SER A 62 -14.07 9.88 12.43
C SER A 62 -13.79 9.60 10.94
N THR A 63 -12.84 8.72 10.64
CA THR A 63 -12.58 8.29 9.27
C THR A 63 -13.64 7.30 8.76
N THR A 64 -13.83 7.23 7.45
CA THR A 64 -14.70 6.22 6.80
C THR A 64 -13.97 4.90 6.53
N VAL A 65 -12.73 4.75 7.00
CA VAL A 65 -11.87 3.58 6.76
C VAL A 65 -12.34 2.41 7.62
N LYS A 66 -12.55 1.25 7.00
CA LYS A 66 -12.85 0.00 7.71
C LYS A 66 -11.63 -0.90 7.84
N THR A 67 -10.88 -1.03 6.75
CA THR A 67 -9.76 -1.96 6.64
C THR A 67 -8.58 -1.26 5.97
N ARG A 68 -7.36 -1.65 6.36
CA ARG A 68 -6.11 -1.18 5.77
C ARG A 68 -5.25 -2.37 5.41
N TYR A 69 -4.50 -2.24 4.32
CA TYR A 69 -3.44 -3.16 3.98
C TYR A 69 -2.11 -2.47 4.25
N VAL A 70 -1.24 -3.12 5.01
CA VAL A 70 0.05 -2.55 5.44
C VAL A 70 1.17 -3.54 5.19
N VAL A 71 2.38 -3.02 4.99
CA VAL A 71 3.60 -3.84 4.94
C VAL A 71 4.14 -4.09 6.34
N MET A 72 3.97 -3.13 7.26
CA MET A 72 4.50 -3.20 8.62
C MET A 72 3.80 -4.30 9.43
N SER A 73 4.60 -5.20 9.99
CA SER A 73 4.13 -6.37 10.77
C SER A 73 4.84 -6.46 12.12
N GLU A 74 4.31 -7.28 13.03
CA GLU A 74 4.96 -7.59 14.29
C GLU A 74 6.33 -8.25 14.07
N GLU A 75 6.49 -9.10 13.05
CA GLU A 75 7.79 -9.70 12.73
C GLU A 75 8.81 -8.65 12.28
N ILE A 76 8.39 -7.65 11.50
CA ILE A 76 9.27 -6.55 11.08
C ILE A 76 9.69 -5.72 12.29
N LEU A 77 8.76 -5.41 13.20
CA LEU A 77 9.06 -4.65 14.41
C LEU A 77 9.96 -5.43 15.39
N LYS A 78 9.83 -6.76 15.47
CA LYS A 78 10.78 -7.60 16.22
C LYS A 78 12.17 -7.61 15.61
N LYS A 79 12.27 -7.57 14.28
CA LYS A 79 13.55 -7.52 13.56
C LYS A 79 14.22 -6.14 13.66
N TYR A 80 13.43 -5.08 13.64
CA TYR A 80 13.89 -3.69 13.66
C TYR A 80 13.12 -2.89 14.75
N PRO A 81 13.39 -3.15 16.04
CA PRO A 81 12.68 -2.50 17.14
C PRO A 81 12.83 -0.98 17.15
N GLU A 82 13.90 -0.45 16.56
CA GLU A 82 14.12 0.99 16.39
C GLU A 82 13.01 1.67 15.56
N LEU A 83 12.26 0.93 14.73
CA LEU A 83 11.15 1.47 13.93
C LEU A 83 9.96 1.91 14.78
N ALA A 84 9.82 1.37 15.99
CA ALA A 84 8.77 1.67 16.95
C ALA A 84 9.14 2.81 17.91
N ILE A 85 10.38 3.30 17.88
CA ILE A 85 10.89 4.30 18.82
C ILE A 85 11.06 5.64 18.09
N GLU A 86 10.45 6.68 18.64
CA GLU A 86 10.56 8.03 18.10
C GLU A 86 12.00 8.59 18.25
N GLY A 87 12.46 9.31 17.22
CA GLY A 87 13.75 10.01 17.24
C GLY A 87 14.96 9.19 16.83
N LEU A 88 14.82 7.88 16.59
CA LEU A 88 15.92 7.04 16.13
C LEU A 88 16.14 7.12 14.60
N PRO A 89 17.40 7.00 14.13
CA PRO A 89 17.71 6.97 12.70
C PRO A 89 17.21 5.65 12.07
N THR A 90 16.14 5.73 11.28
CA THR A 90 15.44 4.56 10.74
C THR A 90 15.32 4.54 9.22
N VAL A 91 15.90 5.52 8.52
CA VAL A 91 15.72 5.72 7.08
C VAL A 91 16.17 4.51 6.27
N LYS A 92 17.33 3.92 6.59
CA LYS A 92 17.85 2.76 5.86
C LYS A 92 16.90 1.57 5.94
N GLN A 93 16.48 1.18 7.14
CA GLN A 93 15.57 0.06 7.36
C GLN A 93 14.23 0.29 6.67
N ARG A 94 13.67 1.51 6.77
CA ARG A 94 12.41 1.87 6.09
C ARG A 94 12.54 1.73 4.58
N LEU A 95 13.63 2.23 3.99
CA LEU A 95 13.88 2.09 2.55
C LEU A 95 14.09 0.63 2.14
N ASP A 96 14.87 -0.16 2.88
CA ASP A 96 15.10 -1.57 2.57
C ASP A 96 13.78 -2.36 2.55
N ILE A 97 12.89 -2.11 3.52
CA ILE A 97 11.56 -2.74 3.59
C ILE A 97 10.66 -2.24 2.46
N CYS A 98 10.55 -0.92 2.28
CA CYS A 98 9.63 -0.32 1.30
C CYS A 98 10.04 -0.63 -0.13
N ASN A 99 11.33 -0.60 -0.48
CA ASN A 99 11.81 -0.86 -1.83
C ASN A 99 11.36 -2.24 -2.33
N SER A 100 11.50 -3.28 -1.49
CA SER A 100 11.07 -4.64 -1.84
C SER A 100 9.54 -4.70 -2.00
N ALA A 101 8.80 -4.19 -1.02
CA ALA A 101 7.35 -4.29 -1.00
C ALA A 101 6.67 -3.50 -2.14
N VAL A 102 7.13 -2.28 -2.41
CA VAL A 102 6.59 -1.43 -3.48
C VAL A 102 6.86 -2.08 -4.84
N THR A 103 8.08 -2.57 -5.08
CA THR A 103 8.42 -3.25 -6.34
C THR A 103 7.52 -4.48 -6.57
N GLN A 104 7.37 -5.32 -5.55
CA GLN A 104 6.56 -6.52 -5.64
C GLN A 104 5.10 -6.18 -5.96
N MET A 105 4.49 -5.25 -5.22
CA MET A 105 3.11 -4.83 -5.49
C MET A 105 2.95 -4.19 -6.87
N ALA A 106 3.94 -3.43 -7.34
CA ALA A 106 3.91 -2.84 -8.68
C ALA A 106 3.94 -3.92 -9.77
N ILE A 107 4.73 -4.98 -9.61
CA ILE A 107 4.77 -6.13 -10.51
C ILE A 107 3.40 -6.83 -10.52
N GLU A 108 2.89 -7.23 -9.36
CA GLU A 108 1.61 -7.94 -9.23
C GLU A 108 0.43 -7.12 -9.80
N ALA A 109 0.39 -5.81 -9.52
CA ALA A 109 -0.63 -4.92 -10.07
C ALA A 109 -0.50 -4.78 -11.59
N SER A 110 0.73 -4.70 -12.11
CA SER A 110 0.99 -4.58 -13.55
C SER A 110 0.62 -5.86 -14.30
N GLU A 111 0.98 -7.04 -13.76
CA GLU A 111 0.59 -8.34 -14.32
C GLU A 111 -0.94 -8.50 -14.36
N SER A 112 -1.63 -8.14 -13.27
CA SER A 112 -3.10 -8.11 -13.21
C SER A 112 -3.69 -7.16 -14.26
N CYS A 113 -3.07 -6.00 -14.48
CA CYS A 113 -3.49 -5.02 -15.48
C CYS A 113 -3.30 -5.55 -16.91
N ILE A 114 -2.09 -6.06 -17.22
CA ILE A 114 -1.71 -6.58 -18.54
C ILE A 114 -2.62 -7.76 -18.92
N LYS A 115 -2.89 -8.67 -17.97
CA LYS A 115 -3.82 -9.79 -18.20
C LYS A 115 -5.22 -9.31 -18.59
N LYS A 116 -5.72 -8.24 -17.97
CA LYS A 116 -7.03 -7.64 -18.32
C LYS A 116 -6.99 -6.83 -19.60
N TRP A 117 -5.86 -6.20 -19.91
CA TRP A 117 -5.65 -5.47 -21.16
C TRP A 117 -5.67 -6.41 -22.36
N GLY A 118 -5.16 -7.64 -22.20
CA GLY A 118 -5.26 -8.71 -23.20
C GLY A 118 -4.35 -8.53 -24.41
N ARG A 119 -3.40 -7.59 -24.36
CA ARG A 119 -2.39 -7.36 -25.42
C ARG A 119 -1.00 -7.85 -24.97
N PRO A 120 -0.10 -8.13 -25.93
CA PRO A 120 1.28 -8.49 -25.62
C PRO A 120 2.01 -7.41 -24.82
N VAL A 121 2.91 -7.82 -23.91
CA VAL A 121 3.76 -6.90 -23.15
C VAL A 121 4.65 -6.05 -24.06
N SER A 122 5.04 -6.59 -25.23
CA SER A 122 5.81 -5.87 -26.25
C SER A 122 5.11 -4.64 -26.82
N ASP A 123 3.80 -4.50 -26.65
CA ASP A 123 3.04 -3.34 -27.10
C ASP A 123 3.15 -2.13 -26.13
N ILE A 124 3.74 -2.33 -24.94
CA ILE A 124 3.99 -1.26 -23.98
C ILE A 124 5.21 -0.46 -24.44
N THR A 125 5.02 0.83 -24.72
CA THR A 125 6.08 1.72 -25.23
C THR A 125 6.64 2.66 -24.17
N HIS A 126 5.88 2.94 -23.11
CA HIS A 126 6.25 3.87 -22.06
C HIS A 126 5.84 3.31 -20.70
N LEU A 127 6.69 3.51 -19.70
CA LEU A 127 6.41 3.21 -18.31
C LEU A 127 6.46 4.51 -17.50
N VAL A 128 5.35 4.85 -16.85
CA VAL A 128 5.29 5.95 -15.88
C VAL A 128 5.15 5.33 -14.50
N TYR A 129 6.13 5.59 -13.64
CA TYR A 129 6.20 5.03 -12.30
C TYR A 129 6.22 6.15 -11.26
N VAL A 130 5.36 6.04 -10.24
CA VAL A 130 5.20 7.03 -9.18
C VAL A 130 5.16 6.33 -7.84
N SER A 131 6.03 6.73 -6.92
CA SER A 131 6.03 6.25 -5.53
C SER A 131 6.47 7.37 -4.59
N SER A 132 5.86 7.41 -3.39
CA SER A 132 6.29 8.28 -2.28
C SER A 132 7.01 7.53 -1.17
N SER A 133 7.27 6.23 -1.35
CA SER A 133 7.79 5.33 -0.31
C SER A 133 9.18 4.78 -0.63
N GLU A 134 9.78 5.13 -1.77
CA GLU A 134 11.11 4.68 -2.17
C GLU A 134 11.92 5.79 -2.83
N ALA A 135 13.25 5.66 -2.76
CA ALA A 135 14.21 6.46 -3.50
C ALA A 135 15.41 5.57 -3.85
N ARG A 136 15.59 5.26 -5.14
CA ARG A 136 16.71 4.45 -5.65
C ARG A 136 17.04 4.83 -7.08
N LEU A 137 18.29 4.61 -7.46
CA LEU A 137 18.73 4.68 -8.85
C LEU A 137 18.70 3.27 -9.45
N PRO A 138 18.41 3.14 -10.76
CA PRO A 138 18.67 1.89 -11.46
C PRO A 138 20.15 1.52 -11.30
N VAL A 139 20.42 0.24 -11.04
CA VAL A 139 21.78 -0.30 -11.06
C VAL A 139 22.31 -0.42 -12.48
#